data_AF-B8G4U3-F1
#
_entry.id   AF-B8G4U3-F1
#
_cell.length_a   1.000
_cell.length_b   1.000
_cell.length_c   1.000
_cell.angle_alpha   90.00
_cell.angle_beta   90.00
_cell.angle_gamma   90.00
#
_symmetry.space_group_name_H-M   'P 1'
#
loop_
_entity.id
_entity.type
_entity.pdbx_description
1 polymer ?
#
loop_
_entity_poly.entity_id
_entity_poly.type
_entity_poly.pdbx_seq_one_letter_code
_entity_poly.pdbx_strand_id
1 'polypeptide(L)'
;MNASELKCLVIQRLQACGFELSHTGALSLQTTEKEAIRLLHQPATNVERAAHQAWLHRHLDRYLPFFADGDEVDPRHIQPELVEVRTKHHANLFRIARLLWSIPLSKGYGRRLRFLVVDQANQKLIGILALQSPPLSFPSRDRLFRYPPNKKTELVNQTMDIQTLGAVPPYDRLLGGKLIAYAAAANEIRAAYRRKYEQRATEMEQRILPPHLVALTTTSAFGRSSIYNRLRYHHLSIAESIGFTEGYGSFHLLELYPLFRAFLEEQGISTRGGFGVGPRRTWQTMVRALERLGLSASLLQHGVKREVFLFRLIDNLEDYLEGRTTEPQYRDLPFATLVAWWRSRWLLPRAERVQWRSWRKEDVRNRLLLAPSEVVYDRVA
;
A
#
# COMPACT_ATOMS: atom_id res chain seq x y z
N MET A 1 -13.48 -22.91 -20.88
CA MET A 1 -12.06 -23.29 -20.83
C MET A 1 -11.95 -24.50 -19.90
N ASN A 2 -11.34 -25.59 -20.35
CA ASN A 2 -11.23 -26.81 -19.55
C ASN A 2 -10.06 -26.73 -18.53
N ALA A 3 -10.00 -27.69 -17.60
CA ALA A 3 -8.98 -27.72 -16.54
C ALA A 3 -7.54 -27.76 -17.09
N SER A 4 -7.31 -28.51 -18.18
CA SER A 4 -6.00 -28.64 -18.81
C SER A 4 -5.55 -27.32 -19.46
N GLU A 5 -6.45 -26.62 -20.14
CA GLU A 5 -6.20 -25.30 -20.72
C GLU A 5 -5.83 -24.27 -19.65
N LEU A 6 -6.59 -24.22 -18.55
CA LEU A 6 -6.29 -23.30 -17.44
C LEU A 6 -4.94 -23.62 -16.79
N LYS A 7 -4.62 -24.91 -16.61
CA LYS A 7 -3.31 -25.34 -16.10
C LYS A 7 -2.17 -24.88 -17.01
N CYS A 8 -2.28 -25.09 -18.32
CA CYS A 8 -1.31 -24.62 -19.30
C CYS A 8 -1.16 -23.10 -19.26
N LEU A 9 -2.28 -22.37 -19.16
CA LEU A 9 -2.26 -20.91 -19.07
C LEU A 9 -1.53 -20.42 -17.81
N VAL A 10 -1.75 -21.05 -16.64
CA VAL A 10 -1.01 -20.73 -15.41
C VAL A 10 0.50 -20.86 -15.62
N ILE A 11 0.95 -21.98 -16.19
CA ILE A 11 2.38 -22.24 -16.43
C ILE A 11 2.97 -21.22 -17.41
N GLN A 12 2.27 -20.96 -18.52
CA GLN A 12 2.69 -19.97 -19.52
C GLN A 12 2.81 -18.58 -18.91
N ARG A 13 1.87 -18.16 -18.04
CA ARG A 13 1.95 -16.85 -17.38
C ARG A 13 3.09 -16.75 -16.39
N LEU A 14 3.38 -17.82 -15.64
CA LEU A 14 4.54 -17.85 -14.75
C LEU A 14 5.84 -17.69 -15.54
N GLN A 15 6.00 -18.43 -16.64
CA GLN A 15 7.16 -18.34 -17.52
C GLN A 15 7.28 -16.96 -18.18
N ALA A 16 6.17 -16.39 -18.66
CA ALA A 16 6.15 -15.04 -19.23
C ALA A 16 6.54 -13.95 -18.22
N CYS A 17 6.29 -14.17 -16.93
CA CYS A 17 6.76 -13.32 -15.85
C CYS A 17 8.23 -13.56 -15.47
N GLY A 18 8.94 -14.48 -16.12
CA GLY A 18 10.34 -14.81 -15.82
C GLY A 18 10.52 -15.71 -14.60
N PHE A 19 9.48 -16.45 -14.19
CA PHE A 19 9.61 -17.47 -13.17
C PHE A 19 10.04 -18.81 -13.77
N GLU A 20 10.91 -19.51 -13.05
CA GLU A 20 11.27 -20.90 -13.31
C GLU A 20 10.53 -21.82 -12.34
N LEU A 21 10.10 -22.97 -12.86
CA LEU A 21 9.45 -24.02 -12.09
C LEU A 21 10.47 -25.12 -11.82
N SER A 22 10.78 -25.37 -10.55
CA SER A 22 11.64 -26.49 -10.18
C SER A 22 10.94 -27.83 -10.43
N HIS A 23 11.72 -28.92 -10.46
CA HIS A 23 11.18 -30.28 -10.48
C HIS A 23 10.28 -30.61 -9.27
N THR A 24 10.39 -29.83 -8.19
CA THR A 24 9.56 -29.95 -6.96
C THR A 24 8.30 -29.07 -6.99
N GLY A 25 8.06 -28.32 -8.08
CA GLY A 25 6.91 -27.41 -8.20
C GLY A 25 7.07 -26.10 -7.41
N ALA A 26 8.29 -25.79 -6.97
CA ALA A 26 8.61 -24.50 -6.35
C ALA A 26 8.89 -23.45 -7.43
N LEU A 27 8.49 -22.21 -7.14
CA LEU A 27 8.70 -21.08 -8.02
C LEU A 27 10.02 -20.38 -7.63
N SER A 28 10.91 -20.16 -8.59
CA SER A 28 12.12 -19.34 -8.39
C SER A 28 12.11 -18.12 -9.31
N LEU A 29 12.55 -16.99 -8.77
CA LEU A 29 12.80 -15.77 -9.52
C LEU A 29 14.31 -15.52 -9.53
N GLN A 30 14.92 -15.52 -10.71
CA GLN A 30 16.38 -15.41 -10.87
C GLN A 30 16.92 -13.97 -10.74
N THR A 31 16.05 -12.99 -10.46
CA THR A 31 16.43 -11.58 -10.39
C THR A 31 15.99 -10.91 -9.10
N THR A 32 16.86 -10.05 -8.58
CA THR A 32 16.60 -9.16 -7.44
C THR A 32 16.49 -7.69 -7.86
N GLU A 33 16.55 -7.42 -9.16
CA GLU A 33 16.50 -6.06 -9.69
C GLU A 33 15.10 -5.46 -9.52
N LYS A 34 15.05 -4.22 -9.04
CA LYS A 34 13.78 -3.53 -8.77
C LYS A 34 12.93 -3.36 -10.00
N GLU A 35 13.56 -3.12 -11.16
CA GLU A 35 12.82 -2.92 -12.40
C GLU A 35 12.18 -4.23 -12.87
N ALA A 36 12.88 -5.35 -12.77
CA ALA A 36 12.30 -6.67 -13.02
C ALA A 36 11.11 -6.96 -12.08
N ILE A 37 11.24 -6.67 -10.78
CA ILE A 37 10.13 -6.83 -9.83
C ILE A 37 8.95 -5.91 -10.19
N ARG A 38 9.23 -4.71 -10.70
CA ARG A 38 8.21 -3.75 -11.13
C ARG A 38 7.42 -4.29 -12.33
N LEU A 39 8.10 -4.92 -13.28
CA LEU A 39 7.49 -5.60 -14.43
C LEU A 39 6.59 -6.76 -13.98
N LEU A 40 6.95 -7.51 -12.93
CA LEU A 40 6.08 -8.58 -12.38
C LEU A 40 4.72 -8.06 -11.90
N HIS A 41 4.63 -6.80 -11.48
CA HIS A 41 3.39 -6.18 -11.04
C HIS A 41 2.58 -5.58 -12.19
N GLN A 42 3.17 -5.42 -13.38
CA GLN A 42 2.57 -4.71 -14.49
C GLN A 42 1.23 -5.32 -14.95
N PRO A 43 1.09 -6.67 -15.12
CA PRO A 43 -0.19 -7.26 -15.53
C PRO A 43 -1.32 -6.93 -14.55
N ALA A 44 -1.07 -7.08 -13.25
CA ALA A 44 -2.04 -6.75 -12.20
C ALA A 44 -2.42 -5.26 -12.21
N THR A 45 -1.45 -4.36 -12.43
CA THR A 45 -1.76 -2.92 -12.53
C THR A 45 -2.52 -2.55 -13.81
N ASN A 46 -2.27 -3.27 -14.92
CA ASN A 46 -2.97 -3.05 -16.18
C ASN A 46 -4.43 -3.48 -16.08
N VAL A 47 -4.71 -4.64 -15.47
CA VAL A 47 -6.09 -5.09 -15.19
C VAL A 47 -6.84 -4.03 -14.36
N GLU A 48 -6.22 -3.52 -13.30
CA GLU A 48 -6.82 -2.46 -12.48
C GLU A 48 -7.05 -1.16 -13.27
N ARG A 49 -6.09 -0.72 -14.09
CA ARG A 49 -6.27 0.47 -14.95
C ARG A 49 -7.36 0.26 -15.99
N ALA A 50 -7.41 -0.90 -16.64
CA ALA A 50 -8.42 -1.28 -17.61
C ALA A 50 -9.83 -1.19 -17.01
N ALA A 51 -10.02 -1.78 -15.82
CA ALA A 51 -11.29 -1.72 -15.08
C ALA A 51 -11.73 -0.30 -14.70
N HIS A 52 -10.82 0.68 -14.71
CA HIS A 52 -11.11 2.07 -14.38
C HIS A 52 -11.16 3.00 -15.60
N GLN A 53 -10.96 2.53 -16.84
CA GLN A 53 -10.89 3.42 -18.03
C GLN A 53 -12.16 4.26 -18.20
N ALA A 54 -13.35 3.63 -18.18
CA ALA A 54 -14.62 4.34 -18.31
C ALA A 54 -14.86 5.36 -17.17
N TRP A 55 -14.28 5.12 -15.99
CA TRP A 55 -14.33 6.09 -14.89
C TRP A 55 -13.32 7.22 -15.09
N LEU A 56 -12.10 6.91 -15.51
CA LEU A 56 -11.02 7.87 -15.80
C LEU A 56 -11.42 8.83 -16.91
N HIS A 57 -11.96 8.34 -18.04
CA HIS A 57 -12.45 9.20 -19.13
C HIS A 57 -13.49 10.23 -18.67
N ARG A 58 -14.33 9.88 -17.68
CA ARG A 58 -15.37 10.79 -17.16
C ARG A 58 -14.87 11.81 -16.14
N HIS A 59 -13.77 11.53 -15.44
CA HIS A 59 -13.37 12.31 -14.27
C HIS A 59 -12.00 12.96 -14.41
N LEU A 60 -11.08 12.39 -15.19
CA LEU A 60 -9.67 12.78 -15.17
C LEU A 60 -9.48 14.26 -15.52
N ASP A 61 -10.20 14.79 -16.51
CA ASP A 61 -10.10 16.21 -16.90
C ASP A 61 -10.42 17.17 -15.75
N ARG A 62 -11.37 16.79 -14.89
CA ARG A 62 -11.74 17.57 -13.70
C ARG A 62 -10.66 17.55 -12.62
N TYR A 63 -9.88 16.47 -12.54
CA TYR A 63 -8.90 16.27 -11.47
C TYR A 63 -7.44 16.51 -11.89
N LEU A 64 -7.16 16.54 -13.19
CA LEU A 64 -5.83 16.82 -13.73
C LEU A 64 -5.25 18.16 -13.22
N PRO A 65 -6.04 19.25 -13.07
CA PRO A 65 -5.52 20.52 -12.55
C PRO A 65 -4.95 20.46 -11.11
N PHE A 66 -5.27 19.42 -10.34
CA PHE A 66 -4.72 19.22 -8.99
C PHE A 66 -3.34 18.53 -9.00
N PHE A 67 -2.85 18.12 -10.16
CA PHE A 67 -1.47 17.68 -10.35
C PHE A 67 -0.64 18.86 -10.85
N ALA A 68 0.56 19.02 -10.30
CA ALA A 68 1.41 20.16 -10.65
C ALA A 68 2.17 19.89 -11.96
N ASP A 69 2.31 20.93 -12.78
CA ASP A 69 3.42 21.05 -13.69
C ASP A 69 4.71 21.32 -12.90
N GLY A 70 5.86 20.95 -13.47
CA GLY A 70 7.14 21.10 -12.80
C GLY A 70 7.51 22.54 -12.47
N ASP A 71 7.08 23.49 -13.29
CA ASP A 71 7.32 24.94 -13.14
C ASP A 71 6.36 25.61 -12.14
N GLU A 72 5.23 24.97 -11.79
CA GLU A 72 4.33 25.41 -10.72
C GLU A 72 4.90 25.12 -9.31
N VAL A 73 6.01 24.39 -9.21
CA VAL A 73 6.60 23.95 -7.93
C VAL A 73 7.91 24.69 -7.65
N ASP A 74 7.85 25.59 -6.67
CA ASP A 74 9.03 26.21 -6.05
C ASP A 74 9.35 25.56 -4.69
N PRO A 75 10.45 24.77 -4.58
CA PRO A 75 10.88 24.12 -3.35
C PRO A 75 11.03 25.04 -2.13
N ARG A 76 11.32 26.33 -2.33
CA ARG A 76 11.45 27.28 -1.21
C ARG A 76 10.08 27.61 -0.62
N HIS A 77 9.04 27.57 -1.42
CA HIS A 77 7.69 28.01 -1.05
C HIS A 77 6.68 26.88 -0.80
N ILE A 78 7.03 25.60 -1.01
CA ILE A 78 6.12 24.45 -0.73
C ILE A 78 5.55 24.51 0.69
N GLN A 79 4.22 24.48 0.84
CA GLN A 79 3.53 24.54 2.13
C GLN A 79 2.60 23.33 2.30
N PRO A 80 3.12 22.17 2.75
CA PRO A 80 2.32 20.97 2.90
C PRO A 80 1.24 21.10 3.97
N GLU A 81 0.02 20.68 3.63
CA GLU A 81 -1.10 20.52 4.55
C GLU A 81 -1.63 19.07 4.51
N LEU A 82 -1.94 18.53 5.69
CA LEU A 82 -2.58 17.22 5.85
C LEU A 82 -4.11 17.35 5.78
N VAL A 83 -4.72 16.85 4.71
CA VAL A 83 -6.16 16.92 4.47
C VAL A 83 -6.80 15.54 4.60
N GLU A 84 -7.70 15.36 5.58
CA GLU A 84 -8.45 14.10 5.72
C GLU A 84 -9.43 13.90 4.54
N VAL A 85 -9.45 12.70 3.98
CA VAL A 85 -10.37 12.33 2.89
C VAL A 85 -11.76 12.11 3.47
N ARG A 86 -12.58 13.17 3.42
CA ARG A 86 -13.98 13.17 3.91
C ARG A 86 -15.00 13.35 2.79
N THR A 87 -14.63 14.01 1.69
CA THR A 87 -15.54 14.34 0.59
C THR A 87 -15.38 13.38 -0.59
N LYS A 88 -16.41 13.28 -1.43
CA LYS A 88 -16.32 12.56 -2.72
C LYS A 88 -15.20 13.13 -3.60
N HIS A 89 -14.99 14.44 -3.55
CA HIS A 89 -13.90 15.10 -4.27
C HIS A 89 -12.53 14.59 -3.81
N HIS A 90 -12.26 14.57 -2.50
CA HIS A 90 -11.01 14.02 -1.96
C HIS A 90 -10.82 12.55 -2.32
N ALA A 91 -11.91 11.76 -2.23
CA ALA A 91 -11.86 10.33 -2.53
C ALA A 91 -11.53 10.02 -4.00
N ASN A 92 -12.06 10.83 -4.92
CA ASN A 92 -11.77 10.70 -6.35
C ASN A 92 -10.33 11.12 -6.68
N LEU A 93 -9.85 12.23 -6.11
CA LEU A 93 -8.45 12.67 -6.28
C LEU A 93 -7.48 11.62 -5.72
N PHE A 94 -7.77 11.09 -4.52
CA PHE A 94 -7.04 9.98 -3.92
C PHE A 94 -6.99 8.76 -4.86
N ARG A 95 -8.12 8.40 -5.49
CA ARG A 95 -8.19 7.26 -6.41
C ARG A 95 -7.30 7.47 -7.64
N ILE A 96 -7.35 8.64 -8.26
CA ILE A 96 -6.52 8.96 -9.43
C ILE A 96 -5.03 8.90 -9.07
N ALA A 97 -4.64 9.54 -7.97
CA ALA A 97 -3.28 9.47 -7.47
C ALA A 97 -2.84 8.02 -7.20
N ARG A 98 -3.73 7.20 -6.63
CA ARG A 98 -3.42 5.80 -6.33
C ARG A 98 -3.19 4.95 -7.57
N LEU A 99 -3.86 5.25 -8.68
CA LEU A 99 -3.71 4.52 -9.95
C LEU A 99 -2.37 4.79 -10.66
N LEU A 100 -1.61 5.82 -10.24
CA LEU A 100 -0.28 6.11 -10.79
C LEU A 100 0.81 5.14 -10.32
N TRP A 101 0.61 4.43 -9.21
CA TRP A 101 1.65 3.55 -8.69
C TRP A 101 1.72 2.20 -9.37
N SER A 102 2.94 1.68 -9.41
CA SER A 102 3.27 0.38 -10.00
C SER A 102 2.91 -0.83 -9.13
N ILE A 103 2.13 -0.64 -8.06
CA ILE A 103 1.56 -1.74 -7.27
C ILE A 103 0.03 -1.65 -7.36
N PRO A 104 -0.67 -2.77 -7.64
CA PRO A 104 -2.11 -2.78 -7.84
C PRO A 104 -2.86 -2.19 -6.63
N LEU A 105 -3.99 -1.55 -6.91
CA LEU A 105 -4.86 -0.97 -5.91
C LEU A 105 -5.39 -2.08 -4.99
N SER A 106 -5.28 -1.90 -3.69
CA SER A 106 -6.07 -2.68 -2.72
C SER A 106 -7.14 -1.78 -2.12
N LYS A 107 -8.33 -2.32 -1.86
CA LYS A 107 -9.44 -1.54 -1.26
C LYS A 107 -9.24 -1.23 0.23
N GLY A 108 -8.28 -1.95 0.84
CA GLY A 108 -8.04 -1.98 2.28
C GLY A 108 -9.18 -2.68 3.00
N TYR A 109 -8.95 -3.10 4.25
CA TYR A 109 -9.97 -3.80 5.04
C TYR A 109 -10.03 -3.27 6.46
N GLY A 110 -11.17 -3.51 7.11
CA GLY A 110 -11.46 -3.01 8.44
C GLY A 110 -11.44 -1.49 8.53
N ARG A 111 -10.74 -0.97 9.55
CA ARG A 111 -10.57 0.46 9.78
C ARG A 111 -9.77 1.08 8.65
N ARG A 112 -10.14 2.28 8.24
CA ARG A 112 -9.52 2.99 7.13
C ARG A 112 -9.46 4.48 7.41
N LEU A 113 -8.26 5.05 7.35
CA LEU A 113 -8.07 6.49 7.23
C LEU A 113 -7.34 6.78 5.93
N ARG A 114 -7.67 7.90 5.31
CA ARG A 114 -7.04 8.35 4.08
C ARG A 114 -6.80 9.84 4.19
N PHE A 115 -5.65 10.27 3.72
CA PHE A 115 -5.22 11.65 3.73
C PHE A 115 -4.63 12.01 2.36
N LEU A 116 -4.91 13.23 1.95
CA LEU A 116 -4.15 13.93 0.92
C LEU A 116 -3.13 14.81 1.63
N VAL A 117 -1.95 14.95 1.04
CA VAL A 117 -1.02 16.02 1.40
C VAL A 117 -1.01 17.00 0.23
N VAL A 118 -1.45 18.22 0.47
CA VAL A 118 -1.64 19.26 -0.54
C VAL A 118 -0.64 20.37 -0.28
N ASP A 119 -0.04 20.93 -1.34
CA ASP A 119 0.77 22.13 -1.24
C ASP A 119 -0.16 23.35 -1.28
N GLN A 120 -0.25 24.06 -0.17
CA GLN A 120 -1.08 25.27 -0.05
C GLN A 120 -0.57 26.42 -0.92
N ALA A 121 0.71 26.43 -1.31
CA ALA A 121 1.27 27.50 -2.12
C ALA A 121 0.73 27.49 -3.57
N ASN A 122 0.40 26.31 -4.11
CA ASN A 122 -0.09 26.16 -5.49
C ASN A 122 -1.38 25.32 -5.60
N GLN A 123 -1.93 24.88 -4.47
CA GLN A 123 -3.14 24.03 -4.37
C GLN A 123 -3.02 22.68 -5.10
N LYS A 124 -1.80 22.16 -5.26
CA LYS A 124 -1.53 20.89 -5.95
C LYS A 124 -1.30 19.75 -4.96
N LEU A 125 -1.64 18.54 -5.39
CA LEU A 125 -1.42 17.32 -4.63
C LEU A 125 0.09 16.99 -4.55
N ILE A 126 0.62 16.89 -3.34
CA ILE A 126 1.97 16.39 -3.07
C ILE A 126 1.98 14.87 -3.05
N GLY A 127 1.01 14.26 -2.37
CA GLY A 127 0.97 12.81 -2.17
C GLY A 127 -0.24 12.36 -1.38
N ILE A 128 -0.32 11.05 -1.16
CA ILE A 128 -1.44 10.46 -0.41
C ILE A 128 -0.96 9.41 0.59
N LEU A 129 -1.71 9.28 1.68
CA LEU A 129 -1.50 8.33 2.76
C LEU A 129 -2.80 7.57 3.04
N ALA A 130 -2.73 6.25 3.12
CA ALA A 130 -3.83 5.42 3.62
C ALA A 130 -3.36 4.48 4.72
N LEU A 131 -4.15 4.43 5.79
CA LEU A 131 -4.02 3.47 6.87
C LEU A 131 -5.15 2.46 6.78
N GLN A 132 -4.86 1.20 7.12
CA GLN A 132 -5.84 0.12 7.23
C GLN A 132 -5.68 -0.68 8.52
N SER A 133 -6.67 -1.52 8.87
CA SER A 133 -6.50 -2.49 9.96
C SER A 133 -5.31 -3.41 9.67
N PRO A 134 -4.48 -3.71 10.69
CA PRO A 134 -3.34 -4.61 10.53
C PRO A 134 -3.82 -6.07 10.50
N PRO A 135 -3.06 -6.98 9.88
CA PRO A 135 -3.32 -8.41 10.03
C PRO A 135 -2.98 -8.83 11.45
N LEU A 136 -3.82 -9.68 12.04
CA LEU A 136 -3.61 -10.19 13.39
C LEU A 136 -2.29 -10.96 13.53
N SER A 137 -1.91 -11.70 12.48
CA SER A 137 -0.61 -12.37 12.37
C SER A 137 0.27 -11.67 11.34
N PHE A 138 1.39 -11.13 11.80
CA PHE A 138 2.43 -10.56 10.95
C PHE A 138 3.81 -10.88 11.54
N PRO A 139 4.47 -11.95 11.08
CA PRO A 139 5.66 -12.50 11.76
C PRO A 139 6.76 -11.49 12.04
N SER A 140 7.07 -10.59 11.10
CA SER A 140 8.13 -9.58 11.29
C SER A 140 7.83 -8.63 12.46
N ARG A 141 6.56 -8.26 12.67
CA ARG A 141 6.12 -7.46 13.83
C ARG A 141 6.04 -8.31 15.09
N ASP A 142 5.39 -9.47 14.98
CA ASP A 142 5.04 -10.29 16.14
C ASP A 142 6.25 -10.88 16.87
N ARG A 143 7.39 -11.03 16.18
CA ARG A 143 8.67 -11.45 16.79
C ARG A 143 9.28 -10.39 17.72
N LEU A 144 8.84 -9.13 17.65
CA LEU A 144 9.37 -8.04 18.47
C LEU A 144 8.79 -8.00 19.88
N PHE A 145 7.60 -8.59 20.08
CA PHE A 145 6.82 -8.42 21.30
C PHE A 145 6.39 -9.75 21.89
N ARG A 146 6.54 -9.88 23.20
CA ARG A 146 5.94 -10.98 23.97
C ARG A 146 4.56 -10.57 24.47
N TYR A 147 3.56 -10.66 23.59
CA TYR A 147 2.19 -10.30 23.96
C TYR A 147 1.70 -11.11 25.17
N PRO A 148 0.97 -10.49 26.12
CA PRO A 148 0.34 -11.23 27.21
C PRO A 148 -0.66 -12.27 26.67
N PRO A 149 -0.86 -13.38 27.40
CA PRO A 149 -1.85 -14.40 27.03
C PRO A 149 -3.22 -13.77 26.73
N ASN A 150 -3.82 -14.17 25.60
CA ASN A 150 -5.13 -13.69 25.13
C ASN A 150 -5.27 -12.17 24.88
N LYS A 151 -4.19 -11.39 24.94
CA LYS A 151 -4.23 -9.92 24.71
C LYS A 151 -3.75 -9.47 23.34
N LYS A 152 -3.13 -10.35 22.55
CA LYS A 152 -2.58 -10.02 21.22
C LYS A 152 -3.59 -9.30 20.31
N THR A 153 -4.82 -9.80 20.22
CA THR A 153 -5.84 -9.21 19.35
C THR A 153 -6.19 -7.78 19.75
N GLU A 154 -6.36 -7.55 21.05
CA GLU A 154 -6.64 -6.22 21.60
C GLU A 154 -5.51 -5.24 21.30
N LEU A 155 -4.26 -5.63 21.58
CA LEU A 155 -3.08 -4.79 21.43
C LEU A 155 -2.72 -4.53 19.95
N VAL A 156 -2.78 -5.55 19.09
CA VAL A 156 -2.57 -5.39 17.65
C VAL A 156 -3.64 -4.48 17.04
N ASN A 157 -4.89 -4.54 17.53
CA ASN A 157 -5.93 -3.60 17.14
C ASN A 157 -5.67 -2.16 17.60
N GLN A 158 -4.64 -1.86 18.38
CA GLN A 158 -4.21 -0.48 18.67
C GLN A 158 -3.09 -0.01 17.73
N THR A 159 -2.81 -0.79 16.67
CA THR A 159 -1.89 -0.45 15.59
C THR A 159 -2.65 -0.34 14.26
N MET A 160 -2.00 0.20 13.22
CA MET A 160 -2.52 0.18 11.85
C MET A 160 -1.42 -0.13 10.84
N ASP A 161 -1.81 -0.65 9.68
CA ASP A 161 -0.90 -0.77 8.55
C ASP A 161 -0.99 0.45 7.65
N ILE A 162 0.14 1.00 7.23
CA ILE A 162 0.21 1.93 6.10
C ILE A 162 0.00 1.11 4.83
N GLN A 163 -1.22 1.21 4.31
CA GLN A 163 -1.67 0.54 3.10
C GLN A 163 -1.07 1.17 1.84
N THR A 164 -0.94 2.49 1.83
CA THR A 164 -0.45 3.25 0.69
C THR A 164 0.21 4.51 1.21
N LEU A 165 1.39 4.81 0.68
CA LEU A 165 2.15 5.99 1.02
C LEU A 165 3.05 6.37 -0.15
N GLY A 166 2.97 7.62 -0.57
CA GLY A 166 3.94 8.18 -1.50
C GLY A 166 3.51 9.52 -2.05
N ALA A 167 4.47 10.18 -2.70
CA ALA A 167 4.23 11.41 -3.44
C ALA A 167 3.87 11.12 -4.89
N VAL A 168 3.15 12.05 -5.49
CA VAL A 168 2.90 12.09 -6.94
C VAL A 168 3.94 12.99 -7.61
N PRO A 169 4.22 12.80 -8.90
CA PRO A 169 5.05 13.74 -9.64
C PRO A 169 4.46 15.17 -9.66
N PRO A 170 5.31 16.21 -9.68
CA PRO A 170 6.78 16.18 -9.66
C PRO A 170 7.39 16.06 -8.25
N TYR A 171 6.56 16.08 -7.20
CA TYR A 171 7.01 16.05 -5.80
C TYR A 171 7.77 14.78 -5.41
N ASP A 172 7.52 13.66 -6.09
CA ASP A 172 8.26 12.41 -5.91
C ASP A 172 9.78 12.58 -6.19
N ARG A 173 10.14 13.35 -7.21
CA ARG A 173 11.53 13.70 -7.56
C ARG A 173 12.20 14.55 -6.47
N LEU A 174 11.39 15.35 -5.78
CA LEU A 174 11.76 16.24 -4.68
C LEU A 174 11.66 15.57 -3.30
N LEU A 175 11.70 14.23 -3.24
CA LEU A 175 11.61 13.45 -2.00
C LEU A 175 10.32 13.69 -1.19
N GLY A 176 9.24 14.07 -1.85
CA GLY A 176 7.91 14.18 -1.24
C GLY A 176 7.45 12.87 -0.59
N GLY A 177 7.90 11.71 -1.09
CA GLY A 177 7.62 10.42 -0.43
C GLY A 177 8.11 10.37 1.02
N LYS A 178 9.24 11.01 1.34
CA LYS A 178 9.74 11.12 2.73
C LYS A 178 8.84 12.03 3.57
N LEU A 179 8.33 13.11 3.00
CA LEU A 179 7.35 13.97 3.66
C LEU A 179 6.08 13.19 4.02
N ILE A 180 5.54 12.37 3.10
CA ILE A 180 4.36 11.56 3.41
C ILE A 180 4.69 10.51 4.52
N ALA A 181 5.91 9.97 4.53
CA ALA A 181 6.37 9.09 5.60
C ALA A 181 6.48 9.79 6.95
N TYR A 182 6.97 11.03 6.99
CA TYR A 182 6.89 11.85 8.20
C TYR A 182 5.43 12.12 8.59
N ALA A 183 4.56 12.46 7.62
CA ALA A 183 3.14 12.70 7.86
C ALA A 183 2.48 11.51 8.58
N ALA A 184 2.82 10.27 8.20
CA ALA A 184 2.29 9.07 8.84
C ALA A 184 2.60 8.98 10.36
N ALA A 185 3.71 9.55 10.81
CA ALA A 185 4.11 9.57 12.22
C ALA A 185 3.58 10.79 13.00
N ALA A 186 2.89 11.71 12.33
CA ALA A 186 2.51 12.99 12.91
C ALA A 186 1.39 12.88 13.94
N ASN A 187 1.37 13.82 14.90
CA ASN A 187 0.33 13.95 15.92
C ASN A 187 -1.08 14.00 15.33
N GLU A 188 -1.22 14.67 14.19
CA GLU A 188 -2.46 14.91 13.47
C GLU A 188 -3.09 13.61 12.95
N ILE A 189 -2.26 12.63 12.57
CA ILE A 189 -2.73 11.29 12.19
C ILE A 189 -3.32 10.57 13.40
N ARG A 190 -2.64 10.62 14.53
CA ARG A 190 -3.12 10.04 15.79
C ARG A 190 -4.40 10.72 16.27
N ALA A 191 -4.48 12.05 16.19
CA ALA A 191 -5.67 12.81 16.52
C ALA A 191 -6.84 12.46 15.59
N ALA A 192 -6.58 12.30 14.28
CA ALA A 192 -7.60 11.88 13.32
C ALA A 192 -8.10 10.45 13.56
N TYR A 193 -7.20 9.54 13.92
CA TYR A 193 -7.57 8.19 14.32
C TYR A 193 -8.45 8.19 15.56
N ARG A 194 -8.04 8.90 16.61
CA ARG A 194 -8.80 9.00 17.87
C ARG A 194 -10.20 9.52 17.59
N ARG A 195 -10.33 10.69 16.94
CA ARG A 195 -11.63 11.29 16.59
C ARG A 195 -12.56 10.34 15.82
N LYS A 196 -12.01 9.47 14.98
CA LYS A 196 -12.79 8.56 14.13
C LYS A 196 -13.24 7.29 14.84
N TYR A 197 -12.47 6.82 15.82
CA TYR A 197 -12.66 5.50 16.44
C TYR A 197 -12.87 5.54 17.96
N GLU A 198 -12.81 6.71 18.57
CA GLU A 198 -13.23 6.92 19.94
C GLU A 198 -14.69 6.47 20.11
N GLN A 199 -14.94 5.72 21.18
CA GLN A 199 -16.24 5.16 21.56
C GLN A 199 -16.91 4.26 20.50
N ARG A 200 -16.21 3.84 19.45
CA ARG A 200 -16.75 2.86 18.49
C ARG A 200 -16.65 1.44 19.04
N ALA A 201 -17.79 0.75 19.08
CA ALA A 201 -17.85 -0.69 19.27
C ALA A 201 -17.23 -1.43 18.06
N THR A 202 -16.49 -2.51 18.33
CA THR A 202 -15.98 -3.43 17.31
C THR A 202 -17.13 -4.18 16.64
N GLU A 203 -17.02 -4.44 15.33
CA GLU A 203 -18.10 -5.09 14.58
C GLU A 203 -18.37 -6.53 15.04
N MET A 204 -17.32 -7.26 15.44
CA MET A 204 -17.44 -8.68 15.79
C MET A 204 -17.75 -8.94 17.26
N GLU A 205 -17.06 -8.26 18.16
CA GLU A 205 -17.15 -8.52 19.61
C GLU A 205 -17.98 -7.48 20.35
N GLN A 206 -18.48 -6.44 19.65
CA GLN A 206 -19.32 -5.37 20.21
C GLN A 206 -18.71 -4.70 21.46
N ARG A 207 -17.37 -4.64 21.53
CA ARG A 207 -16.63 -3.99 22.62
C ARG A 207 -16.03 -2.67 22.17
N ILE A 208 -15.93 -1.72 23.09
CA ILE A 208 -15.22 -0.46 22.85
C ILE A 208 -13.74 -0.70 23.16
N LEU A 209 -12.88 -0.45 22.18
CA LEU A 209 -11.43 -0.52 22.38
C LEU A 209 -10.88 0.87 22.76
N PRO A 210 -9.82 0.95 23.57
CA PRO A 210 -9.09 2.20 23.77
C PRO A 210 -8.69 2.80 22.42
N PRO A 211 -8.96 4.10 22.15
CA PRO A 211 -8.70 4.72 20.86
C PRO A 211 -7.22 5.11 20.69
N HIS A 212 -6.31 4.24 21.12
CA HIS A 212 -4.89 4.42 20.95
C HIS A 212 -4.46 3.97 19.54
N LEU A 213 -3.52 4.72 18.98
CA LEU A 213 -2.74 4.37 17.81
C LEU A 213 -1.28 4.41 18.24
N VAL A 214 -0.71 3.26 18.59
CA VAL A 214 0.62 3.17 19.24
C VAL A 214 1.76 2.91 18.25
N ALA A 215 1.45 2.30 17.11
CA ALA A 215 2.42 2.04 16.07
C ALA A 215 1.75 1.90 14.69
N LEU A 216 2.53 2.12 13.64
CA LEU A 216 2.18 1.73 12.28
C LEU A 216 3.18 0.73 11.70
N THR A 217 2.69 -0.19 10.89
CA THR A 217 3.55 -1.10 10.11
C THR A 217 3.37 -0.91 8.62
N THR A 218 4.42 -1.12 7.83
CA THR A 218 4.32 -1.10 6.38
C THR A 218 5.31 -2.04 5.73
N THR A 219 5.04 -2.38 4.48
CA THR A 219 5.99 -3.12 3.65
C THR A 219 6.42 -2.23 2.50
N SER A 220 7.67 -2.38 2.13
CA SER A 220 8.22 -1.77 0.93
C SER A 220 7.61 -2.35 -0.35
N ALA A 221 7.70 -1.61 -1.45
CA ALA A 221 7.12 -2.01 -2.73
C ALA A 221 7.92 -3.14 -3.42
N PHE A 222 9.22 -2.91 -3.60
CA PHE A 222 10.11 -3.72 -4.45
C PHE A 222 11.42 -4.06 -3.71
N GLY A 223 11.31 -4.63 -2.50
CA GLY A 223 12.47 -4.80 -1.61
C GLY A 223 12.88 -3.45 -0.98
N ARG A 224 14.17 -3.17 -0.78
CA ARG A 224 14.61 -2.00 0.03
C ARG A 224 13.96 -0.68 -0.38
N SER A 225 13.40 0.07 0.57
CA SER A 225 12.68 1.32 0.30
C SER A 225 13.56 2.56 0.45
N SER A 226 13.68 3.40 -0.59
CA SER A 226 14.37 4.69 -0.51
C SER A 226 13.59 5.72 0.33
N ILE A 227 12.27 5.56 0.45
CA ILE A 227 11.40 6.45 1.23
C ILE A 227 11.74 6.32 2.71
N TYR A 228 11.78 5.09 3.22
CA TYR A 228 11.95 4.83 4.65
C TYR A 228 13.41 4.80 5.09
N ASN A 229 14.34 4.61 4.16
CA ASN A 229 15.77 4.61 4.46
C ASN A 229 16.24 5.96 5.05
N ARG A 230 17.00 5.90 6.15
CA ARG A 230 17.54 7.06 6.90
C ARG A 230 16.48 8.08 7.34
N LEU A 231 15.22 7.66 7.47
CA LEU A 231 14.13 8.55 7.88
C LEU A 231 14.19 8.79 9.39
N ARG A 232 14.84 9.88 9.79
CA ARG A 232 15.01 10.30 11.19
C ARG A 232 14.47 11.71 11.42
N TYR A 233 14.04 12.00 12.64
CA TYR A 233 13.75 13.35 13.13
C TYR A 233 14.62 13.57 14.37
N HIS A 234 15.63 14.43 14.27
CA HIS A 234 16.73 14.50 15.23
C HIS A 234 17.35 13.11 15.50
N HIS A 235 17.31 12.65 16.76
CA HIS A 235 17.82 11.34 17.18
C HIS A 235 16.80 10.22 16.95
N LEU A 236 15.51 10.54 16.79
CA LEU A 236 14.43 9.57 16.66
C LEU A 236 14.40 8.93 15.27
N SER A 237 14.31 7.61 15.24
CA SER A 237 13.97 6.87 14.01
C SER A 237 12.47 6.95 13.78
N ILE A 238 12.07 7.41 12.58
CA ILE A 238 10.65 7.47 12.20
C ILE A 238 10.21 6.14 11.60
N ALA A 239 11.05 5.51 10.79
CA ALA A 239 10.80 4.21 10.18
C ALA A 239 11.96 3.25 10.46
N GLU A 240 11.71 2.24 11.29
CA GLU A 240 12.68 1.22 11.70
C GLU A 240 12.50 -0.02 10.85
N SER A 241 13.57 -0.52 10.23
CA SER A 241 13.53 -1.80 9.52
C SER A 241 13.47 -2.94 10.53
N ILE A 242 12.44 -3.79 10.42
CA ILE A 242 12.18 -4.91 11.33
C ILE A 242 12.25 -6.27 10.60
N GLY A 243 13.03 -6.32 9.52
CA GLY A 243 13.28 -7.51 8.71
C GLY A 243 12.49 -7.54 7.40
N PHE A 244 12.28 -8.74 6.88
CA PHE A 244 11.68 -8.97 5.56
C PHE A 244 10.51 -9.95 5.63
N THR A 245 9.58 -9.84 4.68
CA THR A 245 8.54 -10.85 4.42
C THR A 245 9.13 -12.06 3.71
N GLU A 246 8.46 -13.21 3.78
CA GLU A 246 8.87 -14.43 3.06
C GLU A 246 8.49 -14.48 1.56
N GLY A 247 7.86 -13.44 1.03
CA GLY A 247 7.55 -13.35 -0.40
C GLY A 247 6.37 -14.21 -0.85
N TYR A 248 5.31 -14.25 -0.04
CA TYR A 248 4.02 -14.81 -0.42
C TYR A 248 3.06 -13.71 -0.89
N GLY A 249 2.35 -13.96 -1.99
CA GLY A 249 1.39 -13.03 -2.55
C GLY A 249 0.68 -13.58 -3.78
N SER A 250 -0.41 -12.92 -4.18
CA SER A 250 -1.27 -13.34 -5.29
C SER A 250 -1.09 -12.51 -6.56
N PHE A 251 -0.17 -11.54 -6.57
CA PHE A 251 -0.16 -10.50 -7.60
C PHE A 251 0.21 -11.01 -9.00
N HIS A 252 1.15 -11.97 -9.09
CA HIS A 252 1.66 -12.53 -10.34
C HIS A 252 0.68 -13.48 -11.02
N LEU A 253 -0.36 -13.92 -10.30
CA LEU A 253 -1.47 -14.72 -10.83
C LEU A 253 -2.80 -13.96 -10.79
N LEU A 254 -2.80 -12.67 -10.47
CA LEU A 254 -4.03 -11.92 -10.24
C LEU A 254 -4.87 -11.77 -11.51
N GLU A 255 -4.24 -11.69 -12.68
CA GLU A 255 -4.94 -11.64 -13.97
C GLU A 255 -5.75 -12.92 -14.25
N LEU A 256 -5.37 -14.06 -13.67
CA LEU A 256 -6.08 -15.33 -13.80
C LEU A 256 -7.17 -15.51 -12.74
N TYR A 257 -7.34 -14.55 -11.83
CA TYR A 257 -8.31 -14.66 -10.74
C TYR A 257 -9.76 -14.87 -11.21
N PRO A 258 -10.27 -14.16 -12.25
CA PRO A 258 -11.61 -14.42 -12.79
C PRO A 258 -11.77 -15.86 -13.29
N LEU A 259 -10.75 -16.39 -13.97
CA LEU A 259 -10.73 -17.76 -14.49
C LEU A 259 -10.72 -18.80 -13.38
N PHE A 260 -9.93 -18.58 -12.32
CA PHE A 260 -9.97 -19.44 -11.14
C PHE A 260 -11.34 -19.43 -10.46
N ARG A 261 -12.04 -18.29 -10.49
CA ARG A 261 -13.39 -18.21 -9.93
C ARG A 261 -14.38 -19.01 -10.74
N ALA A 262 -14.43 -18.80 -12.05
CA ALA A 262 -15.32 -19.53 -12.96
C ALA A 262 -15.09 -21.04 -12.86
N PHE A 263 -13.82 -21.49 -12.90
CA PHE A 263 -13.45 -22.90 -12.78
C PHE A 263 -13.93 -23.57 -11.48
N LEU A 264 -13.86 -22.86 -10.35
CA LEU A 264 -14.35 -23.37 -9.07
C LEU A 264 -15.88 -23.34 -8.98
N GLU A 265 -16.52 -22.29 -9.51
CA GLU A 265 -17.97 -22.14 -9.52
C GLU A 265 -18.66 -23.21 -10.39
N GLU A 266 -18.06 -23.59 -11.53
CA GLU A 266 -18.51 -24.72 -12.36
C GLU A 266 -18.49 -26.07 -11.60
N GLN A 267 -17.64 -26.19 -10.57
CA GLN A 267 -17.56 -27.36 -9.69
C GLN A 267 -18.44 -27.23 -8.44
N GLY A 268 -19.32 -26.24 -8.38
CA GLY A 268 -20.19 -25.96 -7.23
C GLY A 268 -19.48 -25.35 -6.02
N ILE A 269 -18.22 -24.91 -6.17
CA ILE A 269 -17.45 -24.30 -5.09
C ILE A 269 -17.67 -22.79 -5.10
N SER A 270 -18.35 -22.28 -4.06
CA SER A 270 -18.59 -20.84 -3.92
C SER A 270 -17.29 -20.05 -3.76
N THR A 271 -17.13 -19.02 -4.60
CA THR A 271 -16.00 -18.07 -4.55
C THR A 271 -16.41 -16.67 -4.07
N ARG A 272 -17.67 -16.51 -3.63
CA ARG A 272 -18.15 -15.23 -3.09
C ARG A 272 -17.23 -14.73 -1.99
N GLY A 273 -16.98 -13.42 -2.00
CA GLY A 273 -16.27 -12.70 -0.95
C GLY A 273 -17.25 -11.81 -0.18
N GLY A 274 -16.77 -11.25 0.93
CA GLY A 274 -17.57 -10.36 1.77
C GLY A 274 -17.18 -10.45 3.23
N PHE A 275 -17.89 -9.68 4.06
CA PHE A 275 -17.78 -9.78 5.50
C PHE A 275 -18.19 -11.18 5.98
N GLY A 276 -17.47 -11.74 6.96
CA GLY A 276 -17.76 -13.07 7.51
C GLY A 276 -17.23 -14.27 6.72
N VAL A 277 -16.66 -14.09 5.52
CA VAL A 277 -16.20 -15.20 4.65
C VAL A 277 -14.74 -15.62 4.92
N GLY A 278 -14.12 -15.05 5.96
CA GLY A 278 -12.75 -15.33 6.37
C GLY A 278 -11.67 -14.45 5.70
N PRO A 279 -10.47 -14.40 6.28
CA PRO A 279 -9.39 -13.52 5.81
C PRO A 279 -8.79 -14.02 4.49
N ARG A 280 -8.23 -13.09 3.69
CA ARG A 280 -7.47 -13.40 2.47
C ARG A 280 -8.23 -14.25 1.44
N ARG A 281 -9.49 -13.92 1.16
CA ARG A 281 -10.35 -14.69 0.24
C ARG A 281 -9.73 -14.94 -1.13
N THR A 282 -9.12 -13.91 -1.74
CA THR A 282 -8.41 -14.05 -3.03
C THR A 282 -7.33 -15.13 -2.98
N TRP A 283 -6.52 -15.13 -1.91
CA TRP A 283 -5.51 -16.16 -1.67
C TRP A 283 -6.14 -17.54 -1.53
N GLN A 284 -7.17 -17.68 -0.69
CA GLN A 284 -7.84 -18.96 -0.46
C GLN A 284 -8.45 -19.54 -1.75
N THR A 285 -9.08 -18.71 -2.56
CA THR A 285 -9.63 -19.10 -3.87
C THR A 285 -8.51 -19.56 -4.81
N MET A 286 -7.39 -18.84 -4.88
CA MET A 286 -6.24 -19.25 -5.71
C MET A 286 -5.64 -20.57 -5.26
N VAL A 287 -5.43 -20.76 -3.95
CA VAL A 287 -4.93 -22.04 -3.40
C VAL A 287 -5.84 -23.19 -3.83
N ARG A 288 -7.15 -23.06 -3.61
CA ARG A 288 -8.13 -24.08 -3.98
C ARG A 288 -8.14 -24.37 -5.48
N ALA A 289 -8.04 -23.33 -6.32
CA ALA A 289 -8.00 -23.51 -7.77
C ALA A 289 -6.72 -24.24 -8.21
N LEU A 290 -5.56 -23.85 -7.68
CA LEU A 290 -4.28 -24.50 -7.98
C LEU A 290 -4.30 -25.99 -7.58
N GLU A 291 -4.75 -26.31 -6.36
CA GLU A 291 -4.87 -27.69 -5.88
C GLU A 291 -5.77 -28.54 -6.80
N ARG A 292 -6.92 -27.99 -7.23
CA ARG A 292 -7.85 -28.65 -8.15
C ARG A 292 -7.30 -28.82 -9.57
N LEU A 293 -6.33 -28.00 -9.98
CA LEU A 293 -5.59 -28.13 -11.24
C LEU A 293 -4.39 -29.10 -11.14
N GLY A 294 -4.17 -29.69 -9.95
CA GLY A 294 -2.99 -30.50 -9.67
C GLY A 294 -1.70 -29.69 -9.69
N LEU A 295 -1.77 -28.44 -9.24
CA LEU A 295 -0.64 -27.52 -9.05
C LEU A 295 -0.44 -27.24 -7.56
N SER A 296 0.81 -26.99 -7.16
CA SER A 296 1.13 -26.70 -5.76
C SER A 296 0.71 -25.28 -5.36
N ALA A 297 0.21 -25.12 -4.13
CA ALA A 297 -0.03 -23.81 -3.53
C ALA A 297 1.26 -22.99 -3.33
N SER A 298 2.44 -23.65 -3.35
CA SER A 298 3.75 -22.98 -3.34
C SER A 298 3.97 -22.04 -4.52
N LEU A 299 3.20 -22.16 -5.60
CA LEU A 299 3.23 -21.20 -6.71
C LEU A 299 2.85 -19.78 -6.30
N LEU A 300 2.21 -19.60 -5.14
CA LEU A 300 1.94 -18.27 -4.57
C LEU A 300 3.12 -17.71 -3.74
N GLN A 301 4.19 -18.48 -3.56
CA GLN A 301 5.46 -18.03 -3.01
C GLN A 301 6.34 -17.46 -4.12
N HIS A 302 6.08 -16.20 -4.50
CA HIS A 302 6.79 -15.53 -5.59
C HIS A 302 8.23 -15.12 -5.25
N GLY A 303 8.69 -15.32 -4.01
CA GLY A 303 10.08 -15.06 -3.59
C GLY A 303 10.47 -13.59 -3.42
N VAL A 304 9.70 -12.64 -3.97
CA VAL A 304 9.90 -11.19 -3.75
C VAL A 304 9.74 -10.82 -2.26
N LYS A 305 10.85 -10.74 -1.54
CA LYS A 305 10.89 -10.34 -0.14
C LYS A 305 10.81 -8.82 0.00
N ARG A 306 9.81 -8.34 0.74
CA ARG A 306 9.63 -6.91 1.04
C ARG A 306 10.17 -6.60 2.42
N GLU A 307 11.00 -5.57 2.50
CA GLU A 307 11.44 -5.01 3.77
C GLU A 307 10.22 -4.46 4.54
N VAL A 308 10.17 -4.74 5.84
CA VAL A 308 9.11 -4.36 6.74
C VAL A 308 9.59 -3.23 7.62
N PHE A 309 8.78 -2.19 7.78
CA PHE A 309 9.08 -1.04 8.60
C PHE A 309 8.07 -0.84 9.72
N LEU A 310 8.57 -0.49 10.90
CA LEU A 310 7.83 -0.08 12.09
C LEU A 310 7.95 1.43 12.28
N PHE A 311 6.81 2.10 12.43
CA PHE A 311 6.72 3.49 12.85
C PHE A 311 6.22 3.50 14.30
N ARG A 312 7.10 3.85 15.23
CA ARG A 312 6.73 3.99 16.64
C ARG A 312 6.07 5.34 16.86
N LEU A 313 4.86 5.34 17.39
CA LEU A 313 4.14 6.57 17.75
C LEU A 313 4.18 6.85 19.25
N ILE A 314 4.71 5.90 20.03
CA ILE A 314 4.94 5.98 21.48
C ILE A 314 6.38 5.56 21.77
N ASP A 315 6.95 6.07 22.87
CA ASP A 315 8.32 5.74 23.27
C ASP A 315 8.42 4.42 24.04
N ASN A 316 7.40 4.08 24.84
CA ASN A 316 7.32 2.84 25.63
C ASN A 316 6.64 1.67 24.87
N LEU A 317 6.88 1.53 23.56
CA LEU A 317 6.12 0.58 22.71
C LEU A 317 6.23 -0.88 23.16
N GLU A 318 7.43 -1.36 23.49
CA GLU A 318 7.67 -2.71 23.99
C GLU A 318 6.94 -2.95 25.30
N ASP A 319 7.15 -2.08 26.30
CA ASP A 319 6.52 -2.20 27.61
C ASP A 319 4.99 -2.15 27.51
N TYR A 320 4.45 -1.36 26.56
CA TYR A 320 3.02 -1.29 26.29
C TYR A 320 2.48 -2.58 25.65
N LEU A 321 3.10 -3.05 24.57
CA LEU A 321 2.64 -4.25 23.83
C LEU A 321 2.90 -5.56 24.57
N GLU A 322 3.78 -5.55 25.56
CA GLU A 322 4.02 -6.67 26.48
C GLU A 322 3.21 -6.56 27.79
N GLY A 323 2.37 -5.54 27.94
CA GLY A 323 1.49 -5.37 29.10
C GLY A 323 2.19 -4.99 30.40
N ARG A 324 3.44 -4.51 30.34
CA ARG A 324 4.19 -3.99 31.50
C ARG A 324 3.71 -2.59 31.90
N THR A 325 3.10 -1.87 30.96
CA THR A 325 2.42 -0.58 31.19
C THR A 325 1.06 -0.58 30.49
N THR A 326 0.10 0.20 31.02
CA THR A 326 -1.24 0.34 30.43
C THR A 326 -1.44 1.64 29.69
N GLU A 327 -0.54 2.62 29.87
CA GLU A 327 -0.64 3.95 29.29
C GLU A 327 0.45 4.21 28.23
N PRO A 328 0.08 4.63 27.01
CA PRO A 328 1.03 4.95 25.96
C PRO A 328 1.68 6.33 26.18
N GLN A 329 3.01 6.39 26.15
CA GLN A 329 3.79 7.63 26.17
C GLN A 329 3.99 8.12 24.73
N TYR A 330 3.08 8.96 24.25
CA TYR A 330 3.09 9.42 22.86
C TYR A 330 4.28 10.30 22.52
N ARG A 331 4.89 10.03 21.36
CA ARG A 331 5.82 10.96 20.75
C ARG A 331 5.09 12.21 20.31
N ASP A 332 5.65 13.36 20.67
CA ASP A 332 5.19 14.67 20.22
C ASP A 332 5.87 15.01 18.89
N LEU A 333 5.16 14.73 17.80
CA LEU A 333 5.64 14.95 16.43
C LEU A 333 4.62 15.80 15.65
N PRO A 334 4.50 17.12 15.92
CA PRO A 334 3.62 17.98 15.15
C PRO A 334 3.97 17.95 13.66
N PHE A 335 2.98 17.87 12.76
CA PHE A 335 3.24 17.78 11.33
C PHE A 335 4.06 18.97 10.82
N ALA A 336 3.80 20.17 11.34
CA ALA A 336 4.53 21.38 10.97
C ALA A 336 6.04 21.29 11.25
N THR A 337 6.45 20.71 12.39
CA THR A 337 7.88 20.56 12.71
C THR A 337 8.54 19.49 11.86
N LEU A 338 7.82 18.41 11.56
CA LEU A 338 8.27 17.38 10.63
C LEU A 338 8.43 17.92 9.19
N VAL A 339 7.53 18.78 8.74
CA VAL A 339 7.61 19.50 7.46
C VAL A 339 8.86 20.38 7.42
N ALA A 340 9.10 21.17 8.47
CA ALA A 340 10.28 22.03 8.55
C ALA A 340 11.59 21.22 8.50
N TRP A 341 11.64 20.11 9.24
CA TRP A 341 12.76 19.18 9.19
C TRP A 341 12.93 18.54 7.81
N TRP A 342 11.84 18.09 7.19
CA TRP A 342 11.90 17.53 5.84
C TRP A 342 12.42 18.53 4.82
N ARG A 343 11.95 19.79 4.92
CA ARG A 343 12.36 20.88 4.04
C ARG A 343 13.87 21.08 4.07
N SER A 344 14.44 21.29 5.25
CA SER A 344 15.88 21.55 5.41
C SER A 344 16.73 20.34 5.09
N ARG A 345 16.32 19.15 5.55
CA ARG A 345 17.13 17.93 5.46
C ARG A 345 17.07 17.26 4.09
N TRP A 346 15.96 17.36 3.38
CA TRP A 346 15.70 16.58 2.16
C TRP A 346 15.36 17.45 0.96
N LEU A 347 14.34 18.32 1.07
CA LEU A 347 13.79 19.04 -0.08
C LEU A 347 14.82 20.00 -0.70
N LEU A 348 15.34 20.96 0.08
CA LEU A 348 16.20 22.02 -0.45
C LEU A 348 17.50 21.45 -1.03
N PRO A 349 18.24 20.54 -0.33
CA PRO A 349 19.44 19.95 -0.90
C PRO A 349 19.16 19.05 -2.12
N ARG A 350 17.96 18.45 -2.21
CA ARG A 350 17.58 17.65 -3.38
C ARG A 350 17.32 18.53 -4.58
N ALA A 351 16.62 19.65 -4.39
CA ALA A 351 16.26 20.60 -5.46
C ALA A 351 17.49 21.16 -6.19
N GLU A 352 18.63 21.28 -5.52
CA GLU A 352 19.88 21.71 -6.17
C GLU A 352 20.45 20.67 -7.17
N ARG A 353 20.02 19.41 -7.10
CA ARG A 353 20.67 18.27 -7.77
C ARG A 353 19.79 17.57 -8.80
N VAL A 354 18.53 17.95 -8.94
CA VAL A 354 17.59 17.27 -9.83
C VAL A 354 16.78 18.23 -10.68
N GLN A 355 16.38 17.74 -11.84
CA GLN A 355 15.46 18.45 -12.74
C GLN A 355 14.04 17.89 -12.59
N TRP A 356 13.14 18.72 -12.06
CA TRP A 356 11.70 18.41 -11.99
C TRP A 356 10.85 19.35 -12.85
N ARG A 357 11.38 20.52 -13.21
CA ARG A 357 10.66 21.60 -13.91
C ARG A 357 10.09 21.19 -15.27
N SER A 358 10.70 20.21 -15.93
CA SER A 358 10.23 19.67 -17.22
C SER A 358 9.05 18.72 -17.12
N TRP A 359 8.66 18.30 -15.91
CA TRP A 359 7.48 17.46 -15.72
C TRP A 359 6.22 18.20 -16.15
N ARG A 360 5.30 17.48 -16.80
CA ARG A 360 4.00 18.02 -17.20
C ARG A 360 2.88 17.17 -16.63
N LYS A 361 1.82 17.80 -16.13
CA LYS A 361 0.67 17.08 -15.56
C LYS A 361 -0.01 16.20 -16.60
N GLU A 362 0.10 16.51 -17.89
CA GLU A 362 -0.39 15.68 -19.00
C GLU A 362 0.24 14.28 -18.99
N ASP A 363 1.45 14.11 -18.44
CA ASP A 363 2.06 12.79 -18.25
C ASP A 363 1.28 11.91 -17.25
N VAL A 364 0.50 12.50 -16.34
CA VAL A 364 -0.46 11.78 -15.49
C VAL A 364 -1.53 11.14 -16.37
N ARG A 365 -2.04 11.87 -17.37
CA ARG A 365 -3.04 11.34 -18.31
C ARG A 365 -2.45 10.20 -19.12
N ASN A 366 -1.27 10.40 -19.70
CA ASN A 366 -0.60 9.41 -20.54
C ASN A 366 -0.31 8.11 -19.79
N ARG A 367 -0.06 8.18 -18.46
CA ARG A 367 0.16 7.00 -17.62
C ARG A 367 -1.11 6.27 -17.20
N LEU A 368 -2.26 6.93 -17.25
CA LEU A 368 -3.53 6.40 -16.72
C LEU A 368 -4.49 5.94 -17.81
N LEU A 369 -4.55 6.66 -18.93
CA LEU A 369 -5.37 6.28 -20.08
C LEU A 369 -4.60 5.28 -20.93
N LEU A 370 -5.22 4.14 -21.17
CA LEU A 370 -4.67 3.07 -22.00
C LEU A 370 -5.11 3.28 -23.45
N ALA A 371 -4.26 2.90 -24.42
CA ALA A 371 -4.71 2.84 -25.80
C ALA A 371 -5.78 1.75 -25.96
N PRO A 372 -6.74 1.86 -26.91
CA PRO A 372 -7.76 0.83 -27.13
C PRO A 372 -7.19 -0.58 -27.33
N SER A 373 -5.99 -0.68 -27.91
CA SER A 373 -5.24 -1.93 -28.11
C SER A 373 -4.65 -2.53 -26.83
N GLU A 374 -4.65 -1.80 -25.72
CA GLU A 374 -4.12 -2.23 -24.42
C GLU A 374 -5.24 -2.64 -23.44
N VAL A 375 -6.51 -2.39 -23.78
CA VAL A 375 -7.70 -2.79 -23.01
C VAL A 375 -8.14 -4.23 -23.38
N VAL A 376 -7.18 -5.13 -23.64
CA VAL A 376 -7.47 -6.50 -24.12
C VAL A 376 -8.03 -7.40 -23.01
N TYR A 377 -7.86 -7.00 -21.75
CA TYR A 377 -8.24 -7.79 -20.59
C TYR A 377 -9.75 -7.90 -20.33
N ASP A 378 -10.59 -7.16 -21.08
CA ASP A 378 -12.05 -7.22 -20.94
C ASP A 378 -12.69 -8.36 -21.75
N ARG A 379 -11.90 -9.13 -22.52
CA ARG A 379 -12.39 -10.23 -23.38
C ARG A 379 -12.26 -11.64 -22.79
N VAL A 380 -11.89 -11.75 -21.51
CA VAL A 380 -11.88 -13.04 -20.80
C VAL A 380 -12.87 -12.95 -19.64
N ALA A 381 -14.15 -12.83 -20.01
CA ALA A 381 -15.29 -12.96 -19.11
C ALA A 381 -16.26 -13.98 -19.70
#